data_AF-A0A819NYY7-F1
#
_entry.id   AF-A0A819NYY7-F1
#
_cell.length_a   1.000
_cell.length_b   1.000
_cell.length_c   1.000
_cell.angle_alpha   90.00
_cell.angle_beta   90.00
_cell.angle_gamma   90.00
#
_symmetry.space_group_name_H-M   'P 1'
#
loop_
_entity.id
_entity.type
_entity.pdbx_description
1 polymer ?
#
loop_
_entity_poly.entity_id
_entity_poly.type
_entity_poly.pdbx_seq_one_letter_code
_entity_poly.pdbx_strand_id
1 'polypeptide(L)'
;MNSSIVAFALIGIVIINSIHAARYYNDNSDEENLYKRLLAMKRLVYKNKDTTARCTEIVQGRNYLGGDIIMDREGQLQSPAACAALCEAYLYCIYWTFDTVDGRCYLKDKAVQTLTKATTFSGSCTPNT
;
A
#
# COMPACT_ATOMS: atom_id res chain seq x y z
N MET A 1 -10.41 -42.71 -51.22
CA MET A 1 -10.72 -41.68 -52.24
C MET A 1 -10.82 -40.35 -51.52
N ASN A 2 -9.85 -39.45 -51.77
CA ASN A 2 -9.87 -37.97 -51.84
C ASN A 2 -10.53 -37.20 -50.67
N SER A 3 -10.03 -36.14 -50.04
CA SER A 3 -8.92 -35.17 -50.16
C SER A 3 -8.85 -34.48 -48.77
N SER A 4 -7.74 -34.00 -48.22
CA SER A 4 -7.07 -32.76 -48.61
C SER A 4 -5.82 -32.58 -47.75
N ILE A 5 -4.67 -32.58 -48.42
CA ILE A 5 -3.42 -31.99 -47.93
C ILE A 5 -3.53 -30.51 -48.27
N VAL A 6 -3.77 -29.62 -47.30
CA VAL A 6 -3.04 -28.33 -47.16
C VAL A 6 -3.34 -27.74 -45.78
N ALA A 7 -2.36 -27.76 -44.87
CA ALA A 7 -2.10 -26.75 -43.82
C ALA A 7 -1.00 -27.23 -42.84
N PHE A 8 0.01 -27.92 -43.34
CA PHE A 8 1.26 -28.16 -42.62
C PHE A 8 2.38 -27.45 -43.37
N ALA A 9 2.47 -26.15 -43.19
CA ALA A 9 3.68 -25.38 -43.45
C ALA A 9 3.59 -24.09 -42.64
N LEU A 10 4.62 -23.84 -41.81
CA LEU A 10 4.74 -22.77 -40.81
C LEU A 10 3.98 -23.12 -39.51
N ILE A 11 4.57 -23.66 -38.45
CA ILE A 11 5.89 -23.42 -37.86
C ILE A 11 6.25 -24.67 -37.05
N GLY A 12 7.11 -25.49 -37.63
CA GLY A 12 7.83 -26.54 -36.93
C GLY A 12 9.32 -26.28 -37.08
N ILE A 13 9.83 -25.19 -36.48
CA ILE A 13 11.25 -25.10 -36.14
C ILE A 13 11.35 -24.41 -34.78
N VAL A 14 12.17 -25.00 -33.93
CA VAL A 14 12.78 -24.46 -32.71
C VAL A 14 12.01 -24.73 -31.41
N ILE A 15 12.19 -25.98 -30.97
CA ILE A 15 12.27 -26.40 -29.58
C ILE A 15 13.41 -25.61 -28.91
N ILE A 16 13.19 -24.38 -28.42
CA ILE A 16 14.07 -23.77 -27.41
C ILE A 16 13.21 -22.89 -26.46
N ASN A 17 13.10 -23.30 -25.18
CA ASN A 17 12.73 -22.53 -23.97
C ASN A 17 11.28 -22.43 -23.43
N SER A 18 10.39 -23.41 -23.64
CA SER A 18 9.01 -23.33 -23.12
C SER A 18 8.75 -23.93 -21.73
N ILE A 19 9.75 -24.05 -20.84
CA ILE A 19 9.50 -24.22 -19.40
C ILE A 19 8.75 -22.99 -18.81
N HIS A 20 8.68 -21.88 -19.55
CA HIS A 20 7.97 -20.67 -19.14
C HIS A 20 6.46 -20.66 -19.40
N ALA A 21 5.90 -21.57 -20.21
CA ALA A 21 4.47 -21.55 -20.54
C ALA A 21 3.58 -22.16 -19.44
N ALA A 22 4.13 -23.05 -18.60
CA ALA A 22 3.36 -23.67 -17.51
C ALA A 22 3.04 -22.72 -16.33
N ARG A 23 3.62 -21.51 -16.30
CA ARG A 23 3.29 -20.48 -15.29
C ARG A 23 2.16 -19.55 -15.70
N TYR A 24 1.51 -19.79 -16.84
CA TYR A 24 0.51 -18.88 -17.40
C TYR A 24 -0.94 -19.33 -17.17
N TYR A 25 -1.18 -20.53 -16.63
CA TYR A 25 -2.54 -21.02 -16.39
C TYR A 25 -2.63 -21.77 -15.05
N ASN A 26 -2.92 -21.04 -13.97
CA ASN A 26 -3.58 -21.63 -12.81
C ASN A 26 -4.72 -20.69 -12.38
N ASP A 27 -5.90 -21.25 -12.47
CA ASP A 27 -7.22 -20.66 -12.52
C ASP A 27 -7.77 -20.43 -11.09
N ASN A 28 -8.77 -19.54 -10.92
CA ASN A 28 -9.44 -19.05 -9.70
C ASN A 28 -9.00 -17.69 -9.08
N SER A 29 -8.61 -16.64 -9.84
CA SER A 29 -8.03 -15.43 -9.20
C SER A 29 -8.41 -14.04 -9.74
N ASP A 30 -9.49 -13.87 -10.52
CA ASP A 30 -9.73 -12.58 -11.20
C ASP A 30 -10.19 -11.42 -10.29
N GLU A 31 -11.00 -11.67 -9.25
CA GLU A 31 -11.39 -10.61 -8.30
C GLU A 31 -10.25 -10.24 -7.34
N GLU A 32 -9.51 -11.24 -6.85
CA GLU A 32 -8.39 -11.04 -5.94
C GLU A 32 -7.20 -10.36 -6.64
N ASN A 33 -6.99 -10.64 -7.93
CA ASN A 33 -5.94 -9.99 -8.74
C ASN A 33 -6.24 -8.54 -9.08
N LEU A 34 -7.50 -8.18 -9.34
CA LEU A 34 -7.88 -6.78 -9.56
C LEU A 34 -7.64 -5.95 -8.30
N TYR A 35 -8.06 -6.46 -7.14
CA TYR A 35 -7.83 -5.80 -5.85
C TYR A 35 -6.33 -5.71 -5.52
N LYS A 36 -5.55 -6.78 -5.72
CA LYS A 36 -4.08 -6.76 -5.51
C LYS A 36 -3.37 -5.78 -6.45
N ARG A 37 -3.79 -5.68 -7.71
CA ARG A 37 -3.25 -4.71 -8.68
C ARG A 37 -3.64 -3.28 -8.33
N LEU A 38 -4.89 -3.03 -7.96
CA LEU A 38 -5.34 -1.73 -7.46
C LEU A 38 -4.62 -1.33 -6.17
N LEU A 39 -4.37 -2.27 -5.26
CA LEU A 39 -3.61 -2.05 -4.03
C LEU A 39 -2.13 -1.75 -4.33
N ALA A 40 -1.53 -2.46 -5.28
CA ALA A 40 -0.17 -2.20 -5.74
C ALA A 40 -0.05 -0.82 -6.44
N MET A 41 -1.00 -0.45 -7.30
CA MET A 41 -1.02 0.87 -7.94
C MET A 41 -1.33 2.00 -6.95
N LYS A 42 -2.25 1.79 -5.99
CA LYS A 42 -2.47 2.72 -4.87
C LYS A 42 -1.18 2.93 -4.10
N ARG A 43 -0.43 1.88 -3.76
CA ARG A 43 0.87 1.99 -3.06
C ARG A 43 1.89 2.81 -3.85
N LEU A 44 1.89 2.75 -5.19
CA LEU A 44 2.78 3.56 -6.05
C LEU A 44 2.37 5.04 -6.13
N VAL A 45 1.08 5.34 -6.18
CA VAL A 45 0.56 6.72 -6.14
C VAL A 45 0.71 7.35 -4.76
N TYR A 46 0.57 6.54 -3.69
CA TYR A 46 0.65 7.02 -2.32
C TYR A 46 2.09 7.26 -1.83
N LYS A 47 3.08 6.55 -2.35
CA LYS A 47 4.49 6.68 -1.97
C LYS A 47 5.28 7.75 -2.74
N ASN A 48 4.66 8.47 -3.68
CA ASN A 48 5.38 9.45 -4.49
C ASN A 48 5.27 10.84 -3.86
N LYS A 49 6.09 11.07 -2.83
CA LYS A 49 6.16 12.34 -2.13
C LYS A 49 7.27 13.21 -2.75
N ASP A 50 6.87 14.31 -3.38
CA ASP A 50 7.79 15.37 -3.87
C ASP A 50 8.23 16.33 -2.73
N THR A 51 7.77 16.10 -1.50
CA THR A 51 8.03 16.98 -0.35
C THR A 51 8.51 16.19 0.85
N THR A 52 9.80 16.27 1.16
CA THR A 52 10.38 15.70 2.39
C THR A 52 9.75 16.35 3.63
N ALA A 53 8.62 15.84 4.13
CA ALA A 53 8.10 16.19 5.45
C ALA A 53 8.65 15.20 6.49
N ARG A 54 9.04 15.71 7.64
CA ARG A 54 9.68 14.94 8.72
C ARG A 54 8.77 14.88 9.94
N CYS A 55 8.60 13.68 10.50
CA CYS A 55 7.67 13.35 11.57
C CYS A 55 8.45 12.79 12.77
N THR A 56 9.25 13.63 13.44
CA THR A 56 10.11 13.17 14.56
C THR A 56 9.46 13.21 15.93
N GLU A 57 8.35 13.93 16.08
CA GLU A 57 7.66 14.04 17.37
C GLU A 57 6.77 12.81 17.61
N ILE A 58 6.90 12.18 18.77
CA ILE A 58 6.03 11.11 19.24
C ILE A 58 5.46 11.51 20.60
N VAL A 59 4.16 11.77 20.66
CA VAL A 59 3.44 12.16 21.88
C VAL A 59 2.50 11.07 22.32
N GLN A 60 2.73 10.52 23.51
CA GLN A 60 1.78 9.60 24.14
C GLN A 60 0.56 10.35 24.70
N GLY A 61 -0.59 9.68 24.70
CA GLY A 61 -1.81 10.20 25.31
C GLY A 61 -2.58 11.16 24.41
N ARG A 62 -2.09 11.45 23.20
CA ARG A 62 -2.72 12.34 22.24
C ARG A 62 -3.38 11.54 21.13
N ASN A 63 -4.60 11.94 20.74
CA ASN A 63 -5.35 11.35 19.64
C ASN A 63 -5.87 12.46 18.72
N TYR A 64 -5.31 12.58 17.52
CA TYR A 64 -5.88 13.43 16.48
C TYR A 64 -7.09 12.74 15.84
N LEU A 65 -8.23 13.44 15.76
CA LEU A 65 -9.45 12.95 15.13
C LEU A 65 -9.74 13.64 13.80
N GLY A 66 -10.39 12.91 12.89
CA GLY A 66 -10.73 13.34 11.55
C GLY A 66 -9.55 13.27 10.58
N GLY A 67 -9.82 13.61 9.32
CA GLY A 67 -8.81 13.74 8.27
C GLY A 67 -8.16 12.44 7.81
N ASP A 68 -8.71 11.27 8.19
CA ASP A 68 -8.11 9.97 7.88
C ASP A 68 -8.00 9.73 6.36
N ILE A 69 -6.77 9.65 5.87
CA ILE A 69 -6.45 9.39 4.47
C ILE A 69 -6.30 7.88 4.24
N ILE A 70 -5.55 7.22 5.11
CA ILE A 70 -5.39 5.76 5.16
C ILE A 70 -5.40 5.29 6.60
N MET A 71 -6.04 4.14 6.79
CA MET A 71 -5.90 3.31 7.98
C MET A 71 -5.15 2.05 7.57
N ASP A 72 -4.01 1.76 8.22
CA ASP A 72 -3.40 0.45 8.08
C ASP A 72 -4.30 -0.60 8.75
N ARG A 73 -5.12 -1.27 7.93
CA ARG A 73 -6.05 -2.32 8.38
C ARG A 73 -5.34 -3.66 8.57
N GLU A 74 -4.15 -3.83 8.01
CA GLU A 74 -3.41 -5.08 8.05
C GLU A 74 -2.66 -5.24 9.38
N GLY A 75 -2.62 -4.18 10.22
CA GLY A 75 -2.01 -4.20 11.56
C GLY A 75 -0.51 -4.49 11.51
N GLN A 76 0.11 -4.26 10.35
CA GLN A 76 1.51 -4.58 10.11
C GLN A 76 2.44 -3.50 10.69
N LEU A 77 1.94 -2.29 10.90
CA LEU A 77 2.66 -1.22 11.58
C LEU A 77 2.45 -1.31 13.09
N GLN A 78 3.37 -1.99 13.78
CA GLN A 78 3.26 -2.29 15.20
C GLN A 78 3.95 -1.27 16.13
N SER A 79 4.32 -0.08 15.63
CA SER A 79 4.94 0.94 16.48
C SER A 79 4.59 2.37 16.08
N PRO A 80 4.59 3.31 17.05
CA PRO A 80 4.45 4.73 16.78
C PRO A 80 5.47 5.25 15.76
N ALA A 81 6.73 4.79 15.85
CA ALA A 81 7.79 5.19 14.93
C ALA A 81 7.52 4.70 13.49
N ALA A 82 7.00 3.49 13.34
CA ALA A 82 6.61 2.97 12.03
C ALA A 82 5.42 3.76 11.45
N CYS A 83 4.49 4.20 12.29
CA CYS A 83 3.37 5.05 11.87
C CYS A 83 3.85 6.45 11.43
N ALA A 84 4.80 7.03 12.17
CA ALA A 84 5.45 8.29 11.81
C ALA A 84 6.17 8.17 10.45
N ALA A 85 6.99 7.13 10.25
CA ALA A 85 7.69 6.88 8.99
C ALA A 85 6.73 6.62 7.81
N LEU A 86 5.59 5.96 8.07
CA LEU A 86 4.55 5.81 7.04
C LEU A 86 3.96 7.17 6.65
N CYS A 87 3.69 8.05 7.62
CA CYS A 87 3.24 9.42 7.37
C CYS A 87 4.30 10.22 6.59
N GLU A 88 5.59 10.05 6.92
CA GLU A 88 6.69 10.66 6.15
C GLU A 88 6.67 10.23 4.69
N ALA A 89 6.35 8.97 4.38
CA ALA A 89 6.29 8.46 3.02
C ALA A 89 5.03 8.89 2.24
N TYR A 90 4.03 9.47 2.90
CA TYR A 90 2.68 9.69 2.38
C TYR A 90 2.45 11.18 2.11
N LEU A 91 2.19 11.57 0.84
CA LEU A 91 2.24 12.97 0.39
C LEU A 91 1.36 13.94 1.18
N TYR A 92 0.13 13.55 1.48
CA TYR A 92 -0.84 14.41 2.17
C TYR A 92 -0.87 14.18 3.68
N CYS A 93 0.01 13.34 4.23
CA CYS A 93 0.01 13.06 5.65
C CYS A 93 0.74 14.16 6.42
N ILE A 94 -0.01 14.86 7.27
CA ILE A 94 0.47 15.96 8.13
C ILE A 94 0.35 15.59 9.61
N TYR A 95 -0.56 14.66 9.94
CA TYR A 95 -0.74 14.12 11.28
C TYR A 95 -0.84 12.61 11.23
N TRP A 96 -0.49 11.96 12.33
CA TRP A 96 -0.69 10.52 12.49
C TRP A 96 -1.09 10.19 13.93
N THR A 97 -1.85 9.10 14.07
CA THR A 97 -2.18 8.48 15.36
C THR A 97 -1.97 6.98 15.26
N PHE A 98 -1.22 6.41 16.19
CA PHE A 98 -1.13 4.98 16.43
C PHE A 98 -1.90 4.64 17.70
N ASP A 99 -2.83 3.70 17.64
CA ASP A 99 -3.55 3.20 18.82
C ASP A 99 -3.07 1.80 19.18
N THR A 100 -2.54 1.62 20.39
CA THR A 100 -2.04 0.32 20.85
C THR A 100 -3.16 -0.69 21.07
N VAL A 101 -4.42 -0.25 21.22
CA VAL A 101 -5.55 -1.14 21.47
C VAL A 101 -5.93 -1.94 20.23
N ASP A 102 -6.03 -1.28 19.08
CA ASP A 102 -6.38 -1.95 17.81
C ASP A 102 -5.17 -2.19 16.90
N GLY A 103 -3.99 -1.70 17.30
CA GLY A 103 -2.74 -1.85 16.58
C GLY A 103 -2.72 -1.12 15.25
N ARG A 104 -3.55 -0.08 15.08
CA ARG A 104 -3.69 0.61 13.79
C ARG A 104 -2.97 1.95 13.77
N CYS A 105 -2.47 2.26 12.58
CA CYS A 105 -1.94 3.56 12.21
C CYS A 105 -2.96 4.33 11.37
N TYR A 106 -3.31 5.51 11.85
CA TYR A 106 -4.25 6.46 11.25
C TYR A 106 -3.47 7.64 10.68
N LEU A 107 -3.35 7.70 9.36
CA LEU A 107 -2.66 8.78 8.65
C LEU A 107 -3.65 9.85 8.24
N LYS A 108 -3.31 11.13 8.49
CA LYS A 108 -4.27 12.22 8.45
C LYS A 108 -3.75 13.45 7.71
N ASP A 109 -4.61 14.08 6.94
CA ASP A 109 -4.31 15.34 6.24
C ASP A 109 -4.59 16.58 7.11
N LYS A 110 -5.44 16.43 8.12
CA LYS A 110 -5.77 17.47 9.10
C LYS A 110 -6.16 16.87 10.44
N ALA A 111 -6.03 17.67 11.49
CA ALA A 111 -6.59 17.38 12.80
C ALA A 111 -7.82 18.28 13.03
N VAL A 112 -9.02 17.68 13.12
CA VAL A 112 -10.26 18.42 13.41
C VAL A 112 -10.42 18.63 14.92
N GLN A 113 -10.05 17.63 15.70
CA GLN A 113 -10.08 17.66 17.16
C GLN A 113 -8.87 16.92 17.72
N THR A 114 -8.39 17.36 18.88
CA THR A 114 -7.35 16.66 19.64
C THR A 114 -7.97 16.18 20.95
N LEU A 115 -7.91 14.88 21.19
CA LEU A 115 -8.38 14.25 22.42
C LEU A 115 -7.23 13.65 23.22
N THR A 116 -7.49 13.45 24.51
CA THR A 116 -6.61 12.68 25.39
C THR A 116 -7.05 11.21 25.38
N LYS A 117 -6.16 10.31 24.97
CA LYS A 117 -6.37 8.86 25.01
C LYS A 117 -5.05 8.17 25.33
N ALA A 118 -4.93 7.58 26.52
CA ALA A 118 -3.66 7.06 27.04
C ALA A 118 -3.02 5.95 26.17
N THR A 119 -3.84 5.25 25.38
CA THR A 119 -3.41 4.17 24.50
C THR A 119 -2.91 4.64 23.13
N THR A 120 -3.01 5.94 22.84
CA THR A 120 -2.58 6.48 21.56
C THR A 120 -1.25 7.19 21.63
N PHE A 121 -0.51 7.10 20.54
CA PHE A 121 0.68 7.87 20.26
C PHE A 121 0.43 8.66 18.98
N SER A 122 0.76 9.94 18.97
CA SER A 122 0.52 10.81 17.81
C SER A 122 1.70 11.72 17.55
N GLY A 123 1.76 12.25 16.33
CA GLY A 123 2.72 13.27 15.94
C GLY A 123 2.21 14.09 14.76
N SER A 124 2.88 15.20 14.51
CA SER A 124 2.72 16.02 13.31
C SER A 124 3.97 15.93 12.44
N CYS A 125 3.82 16.29 11.17
CA CYS A 125 4.90 16.30 10.20
C CYS A 125 5.07 17.70 9.66
N THR A 126 6.28 18.22 9.71
CA THR A 126 6.61 19.53 9.13
C THR A 126 7.33 19.34 7.81
N PRO A 127 7.08 20.18 6.78
CA PRO A 127 7.94 20.23 5.60
C PRO A 127 9.39 20.49 6.03
N ASN A 128 10.37 19.84 5.40
CA ASN A 128 11.76 20.24 5.54
C ASN A 128 11.92 21.64 4.93
N THR A 129 12.24 22.61 5.78
CA THR A 129 12.59 23.99 5.41
C THR A 129 13.94 24.06 4.71
#